data_AF-A0A6L4AZU2-F1
#
_entry.id   AF-A0A6L4AZU2-F1
#
_cell.length_a   1.000
_cell.length_b   1.000
_cell.length_c   1.000
_cell.angle_alpha   90.00
_cell.angle_beta   90.00
_cell.angle_gamma   90.00
#
_symmetry.space_group_name_H-M   'P 1'
#
loop_
_entity.id
_entity.type
_entity.pdbx_description
1 polymer ?
#
loop_
_entity_poly.entity_id
_entity_poly.type
_entity_poly.pdbx_seq_one_letter_code
_entity_poly.pdbx_strand_id
1 'polypeptide(L)' 'MPNHDDLRNELLRTHLDYKRLHDEHRQCEQRLAELGTRSLLGPEDEVEEKRLKIHKLALKDQMEEILREQGTGAPV' A
#
# COMPACT_ATOMS: atom_id res chain seq x y z
N MET A 1 11.97 -20.98 3.98
CA MET A 1 11.79 -19.71 3.25
C MET A 1 11.12 -18.77 4.21
N PRO A 2 11.72 -17.64 4.63
CA PRO A 2 11.01 -16.67 5.45
C PRO A 2 9.77 -16.24 4.66
N ASN A 3 8.61 -16.52 5.24
CA ASN A 3 7.32 -16.17 4.65
C ASN A 3 7.32 -14.65 4.49
N HIS A 4 7.01 -14.13 3.30
CA HIS A 4 6.89 -12.67 3.10
C HIS A 4 5.97 -12.00 4.13
N ASP A 5 4.99 -12.74 4.64
CA ASP A 5 4.09 -12.30 5.69
C ASP A 5 4.79 -12.00 7.03
N ASP A 6 5.82 -12.79 7.38
CA ASP A 6 6.57 -12.64 8.62
C ASP A 6 7.45 -11.37 8.59
N LEU A 7 8.13 -11.13 7.46
CA LEU A 7 8.92 -9.92 7.25
C LEU A 7 8.05 -8.66 7.26
N ARG A 8 6.84 -8.73 6.68
CA ARG A 8 5.86 -7.65 6.76
C ARG A 8 5.40 -7.38 8.18
N ASN A 9 5.14 -8.43 8.96
CA ASN A 9 4.72 -8.30 10.34
C ASN A 9 5.83 -7.73 11.24
N GLU A 10 7.08 -8.14 11.01
CA GLU A 10 8.24 -7.55 11.67
C GLU A 10 8.38 -6.07 11.32
N LEU A 11 8.32 -5.71 10.03
CA LEU A 11 8.32 -4.33 9.55
C LEU A 11 7.19 -3.49 10.13
N LEU A 12 5.98 -4.04 10.31
CA LEU A 12 4.88 -3.34 10.98
C LEU A 12 5.17 -3.02 12.45
N ARG A 13 6.04 -3.81 13.10
CA ARG A 13 6.43 -3.63 14.51
C ARG A 13 7.68 -2.77 14.67
N THR A 14 8.64 -2.89 13.76
CA THR A 14 9.95 -2.23 13.85
C THR A 14 10.03 -0.95 13.03
N HIS A 15 9.30 -0.85 11.91
CA HIS A 15 9.33 0.27 10.98
C HIS A 15 8.03 1.09 11.03
N LEU A 16 8.13 2.28 11.63
CA LEU A 16 7.03 3.24 11.70
C LEU A 16 6.54 3.67 10.31
N ASP A 17 7.44 3.81 9.34
CA ASP A 17 7.08 4.15 7.95
C ASP A 17 6.25 3.05 7.29
N TYR A 18 6.64 1.78 7.44
CA TYR A 18 5.85 0.66 6.92
C TYR A 18 4.45 0.63 7.54
N LYS A 19 4.36 0.89 8.85
CA LYS A 19 3.07 0.99 9.55
C LYS A 19 2.20 2.14 9.03
N ARG A 20 2.78 3.30 8.75
CA ARG A 20 2.06 4.44 8.15
C ARG A 20 1.59 4.11 6.73
N LEU A 21 2.47 3.57 5.90
CA LEU A 21 2.16 3.13 4.53
C LEU A 21 1.03 2.10 4.51
N HIS A 22 1.04 1.14 5.44
CA HIS A 22 0.00 0.14 5.56
C HIS A 22 -1.36 0.75 5.98
N ASP A 23 -1.35 1.73 6.91
CA ASP A 23 -2.56 2.45 7.31
C ASP A 23 -3.11 3.30 6.15
N GLU A 24 -2.25 4.07 5.47
CA GLU A 24 -2.61 4.82 4.27
C GLU A 24 -3.14 3.91 3.16
N HIS A 25 -2.53 2.75 2.95
CA HIS A 25 -2.98 1.78 1.94
C HIS A 25 -4.38 1.28 2.28
N ARG A 26 -4.64 0.96 3.56
CA ARG A 26 -5.96 0.55 4.02
C ARG A 26 -6.99 1.67 3.89
N GLN A 27 -6.64 2.92 4.20
CA GLN A 27 -7.52 4.08 3.98
C GLN A 27 -7.81 4.30 2.50
N CYS A 28 -6.81 4.15 1.63
CA CYS A 28 -6.99 4.22 0.18
C CYS A 28 -7.87 3.09 -0.33
N GLU A 29 -7.68 1.84 0.11
CA GLU A 29 -8.57 0.73 -0.25
C GLU A 29 -10.01 1.00 0.17
N GLN A 30 -10.21 1.53 1.38
CA GLN A 30 -11.55 1.83 1.90
C GLN A 30 -12.23 2.94 1.10
N ARG A 31 -11.52 4.05 0.82
CA ARG A 31 -12.01 5.12 -0.06
C ARG A 31 -12.28 4.63 -1.47
N LEU A 32 -11.41 3.79 -2.03
CA LEU A 32 -11.56 3.22 -3.36
C LEU A 32 -12.74 2.25 -3.42
N ALA A 33 -13.00 1.49 -2.36
CA ALA A 33 -14.19 0.63 -2.26
C ALA A 33 -15.49 1.46 -2.15
N GLU A 34 -15.49 2.53 -1.36
CA GLU A 34 -16.62 3.46 -1.27
C GLU A 34 -16.89 4.15 -2.61
N LEU A 35 -15.83 4.62 -3.27
CA LEU A 35 -15.91 5.18 -4.62
C LEU A 35 -16.36 4.13 -5.60
N GLY A 36 -15.75 2.95 -5.71
CA GLY A 36 -16.17 1.88 -6.63
C GLY A 36 -17.64 1.45 -6.45
N THR A 37 -18.17 1.50 -5.22
CA THR A 37 -19.59 1.24 -4.94
C THR A 37 -20.50 2.37 -5.44
N ARG A 38 -20.00 3.62 -5.44
CA ARG A 38 -20.67 4.83 -5.97
C ARG A 38 -20.39 5.10 -7.46
N SER A 39 -19.26 4.62 -7.98
CA SER A 39 -18.61 4.88 -9.28
C SER A 39 -19.43 4.38 -10.46
N LEU A 40 -20.51 3.64 -10.19
CA LEU A 40 -21.54 3.32 -11.16
C LEU A 40 -22.32 4.55 -11.67
N LEU A 41 -22.07 5.77 -11.16
CA LEU A 41 -22.90 6.95 -11.44
C LEU A 41 -22.24 8.09 -12.24
N GLY A 42 -20.91 8.17 -12.45
CA GLY A 42 -20.37 9.32 -13.19
C GLY A 42 -18.87 9.36 -13.55
N PRO A 43 -18.48 10.22 -14.51
CA PRO A 43 -17.10 10.36 -15.00
C PRO A 43 -16.14 11.02 -14.00
N GLU A 44 -16.65 11.78 -13.03
CA GLU A 44 -15.84 12.41 -11.96
C GLU A 44 -15.32 11.34 -10.97
N ASP A 45 -16.16 10.36 -10.63
CA ASP A 45 -15.77 9.23 -9.79
C ASP A 45 -14.71 8.33 -10.46
N GLU A 46 -14.75 8.17 -11.79
CA GLU A 46 -13.76 7.36 -12.53
C GLU A 46 -12.35 7.99 -12.46
N VAL A 47 -12.26 9.33 -12.46
CA VAL A 47 -11.00 10.05 -12.29
C VAL A 47 -10.48 9.90 -10.86
N GLU A 48 -11.36 10.04 -9.87
CA GLU A 48 -11.00 9.87 -8.46
C GLU A 48 -10.53 8.43 -8.19
N GLU A 49 -11.22 7.42 -8.74
CA GLU A 49 -10.87 6.00 -8.62
C GLU A 49 -9.50 5.70 -9.25
N LYS A 50 -9.20 6.27 -10.43
CA LYS A 50 -7.88 6.16 -11.06
C LYS A 50 -6.79 6.80 -10.20
N ARG A 51 -7.02 7.99 -9.63
CA ARG A 51 -6.06 8.65 -8.73
C ARG A 51 -5.81 7.80 -7.49
N LEU A 52 -6.85 7.22 -6.91
CA LEU A 52 -6.75 6.29 -5.78
C LEU A 52 -6.03 4.99 -6.13
N LYS A 53 -6.25 4.42 -7.32
CA LYS A 53 -5.51 3.26 -7.83
C LYS A 53 -4.02 3.57 -7.96
N ILE A 54 -3.67 4.73 -8.51
CA ILE A 54 -2.27 5.17 -8.64
C ILE A 54 -1.66 5.36 -7.25
N HIS A 55 -2.37 6.01 -6.34
CA HIS A 55 -1.88 6.21 -4.98
C HIS A 55 -1.69 4.88 -4.22
N LYS A 56 -2.65 3.96 -4.33
CA LYS A 56 -2.53 2.60 -3.80
C LYS A 56 -1.33 1.86 -4.39
N LEU A 57 -1.09 2.00 -5.69
CA LEU A 57 0.08 1.41 -6.35
C LEU A 57 1.38 2.00 -5.80
N ALA A 58 1.46 3.32 -5.62
CA ALA A 58 2.62 3.98 -5.04
C ALA A 58 2.88 3.59 -3.57
N LEU A 59 1.81 3.39 -2.78
CA LEU A 59 1.92 2.87 -1.40
C LEU A 59 2.43 1.43 -1.39
N LYS A 60 1.98 0.61 -2.35
CA LYS A 60 2.47 -0.76 -2.52
C LYS A 60 3.93 -0.78 -2.95
N ASP A 61 4.33 0.10 -3.86
CA ASP A 61 5.72 0.25 -4.31
C ASP A 61 6.65 0.65 -3.15
N GLN A 62 6.25 1.63 -2.34
CA GLN A 62 6.98 2.00 -1.12
C GLN A 62 7.07 0.87 -0.09
N MET A 63 5.99 0.08 0.09
CA MET A 63 6.04 -1.10 0.95
C MET A 63 7.00 -2.17 0.41
N GLU A 64 7.06 -2.36 -0.92
CA GLU A 64 8.01 -3.27 -1.57
C GLU A 64 9.44 -2.75 -1.49
N GLU A 65 9.68 -1.44 -1.61
CA GLU A 65 10.98 -0.81 -1.43
C GLU A 65 11.52 -1.08 -0.02
N ILE A 66 10.72 -0.82 1.02
CA ILE A 66 11.11 -1.10 2.41
C ILE A 66 11.39 -2.59 2.63
N LEU A 67 10.54 -3.48 2.09
CA LEU A 67 10.77 -4.93 2.11
C LEU A 67 12.08 -5.31 1.43
N ARG A 68 12.41 -4.64 0.32
CA ARG A 68 13.62 -4.86 -0.45
C ARG A 68 14.83 -4.32 0.29
N GLU A 69 14.75 -3.17 0.94
CA GLU A 69 15.83 -2.63 1.76
C GLU A 69 16.14 -3.54 2.95
N GLN A 70 15.11 -4.03 3.67
CA GLN A 70 15.31 -4.98 4.77
C GLN A 70 15.81 -6.35 4.30
N GLY A 71 15.33 -6.82 3.14
CA GLY A 71 15.79 -8.07 2.53
C GLY A 71 17.17 -7.97 1.88
N THR A 72 17.60 -6.76 1.49
CA THR A 72 18.90 -6.47 0.84
C THR A 72 19.93 -5.93 1.84
N GLY A 73 19.75 -6.20 3.14
CA GLY A 73 20.80 -6.08 4.16
C GLY A 73 21.96 -7.07 4.00
N ALA A 74 22.26 -7.53 2.77
CA ALA A 74 23.48 -8.25 2.45
C ALA A 74 24.51 -7.21 1.95
N PRO A 75 25.60 -6.96 2.70
CA PRO A 75 26.58 -5.94 2.36
C PRO A 75 27.31 -6.30 1.06
N VAL A 76 27.45 -5.32 0.16
CA VAL A 76 28.53 -5.29 -0.86
C VAL A 76 29.36 -4.04 -0.66
#